data_AF-A0A537RN33-F1
#
_entry.id   AF-A0A537RN33-F1
#
_cell.length_a   1.000
_cell.length_b   1.000
_cell.length_c   1.000
_cell.angle_alpha   90.00
_cell.angle_beta   90.00
_cell.angle_gamma   90.00
#
_symmetry.space_group_name_H-M   'P 1'
#
loop_
_entity.id
_entity.type
_entity.pdbx_description
1 polymer ?
#
loop_
_entity_poly.entity_id
_entity_poly.type
_entity_poly.pdbx_seq_one_letter_code
_entity_poly.pdbx_strand_id
1 'polypeptide(L)'
;MNTDVAEAEAPEQVVARFLCGYHKIWQTYFPGLNKRAHWHVMFSARCGPEEGVSCRSIHRTLYGWYGTDIRTCIERIRDCENDGFVRVLDASGQPCTASPTSLIAATDKLHEGFDRHCRETIEALCKAFGDRESLRSPRFDCDRAAISAIFGFFNSYEQKWRETCELVIRNKGLTPAYANDAMDHLVTYQYWAIVMLLWSASPFGGGRPDAPALVIDEINSRMWDALRLGHLAIKERVGNLIRWGFFAEQTIKKHKAVSLTPVAGSAISENLAATKPLLHELYIKLVPQEATA
;
A
#
# COMPACT_ATOMS: atom_id res chain seq x y z
N MET A 1 20.80 -22.81 12.12
CA MET A 1 21.11 -22.05 13.35
C MET A 1 21.48 -20.62 12.97
N ASN A 2 20.48 -19.75 12.82
CA ASN A 2 20.62 -18.31 12.54
C ASN A 2 19.29 -17.57 12.82
N THR A 3 18.55 -18.05 13.84
CA THR A 3 17.24 -17.54 14.27
C THR A 3 17.34 -16.24 15.08
N ASP A 4 18.52 -15.91 15.61
CA ASP A 4 18.69 -14.78 16.54
C ASP A 4 18.63 -13.37 15.92
N VAL A 5 18.88 -13.20 14.61
CA VAL A 5 18.97 -11.84 14.03
C VAL A 5 17.59 -11.26 13.66
N ALA A 6 16.63 -12.11 13.27
CA ALA A 6 15.27 -11.67 12.97
C ALA A 6 14.40 -11.51 14.24
N GLU A 7 14.73 -12.22 15.33
CA GLU A 7 14.08 -12.05 16.63
C GLU A 7 14.52 -10.76 17.36
N ALA A 8 15.68 -10.20 17.02
CA ALA A 8 16.19 -8.96 17.61
C ALA A 8 15.63 -7.66 16.99
N GLU A 9 15.01 -7.72 15.80
CA GLU A 9 14.46 -6.54 15.12
C GLU A 9 13.05 -6.19 15.63
N ALA A 10 12.81 -4.92 15.92
CA ALA A 10 11.53 -4.46 16.45
C ALA A 10 10.36 -4.82 15.49
N PRO A 11 9.20 -5.29 16.00
CA PRO A 11 8.10 -5.75 15.17
C PRO A 11 7.69 -4.79 14.04
N GLU A 12 7.57 -3.52 14.37
CA GLU A 12 7.22 -2.45 13.45
C GLU A 12 8.22 -2.26 12.32
N GLN A 13 9.52 -2.48 12.55
CA GLN A 13 10.57 -2.33 11.54
C GLN A 13 10.50 -3.44 10.49
N VAL A 14 10.23 -4.68 10.90
CA VAL A 14 10.03 -5.82 10.00
C VAL A 14 8.88 -5.56 9.04
N VAL A 15 7.73 -5.11 9.58
CA VAL A 15 6.54 -4.81 8.78
C VAL A 15 6.79 -3.60 7.86
N ALA A 16 7.36 -2.51 8.38
CA ALA A 16 7.66 -1.33 7.57
C ALA A 16 8.60 -1.65 6.40
N ARG A 17 9.63 -2.49 6.63
CA ARG A 17 10.58 -2.95 5.60
C ARG A 17 9.87 -3.78 4.53
N PHE A 18 8.98 -4.70 4.93
CA PHE A 18 8.16 -5.47 3.99
C PHE A 18 7.26 -4.57 3.14
N LEU A 19 6.48 -3.68 3.77
CA LEU A 19 5.53 -2.81 3.06
C LEU A 19 6.24 -1.84 2.10
N CYS A 20 7.41 -1.30 2.50
CA CYS A 20 8.26 -0.49 1.62
C CYS A 20 8.75 -1.29 0.41
N GLY A 21 9.14 -2.56 0.62
CA GLY A 21 9.55 -3.48 -0.44
C GLY A 21 8.39 -3.78 -1.40
N TYR A 22 7.23 -4.17 -0.85
CA TYR A 22 6.01 -4.44 -1.62
C TYR A 22 5.62 -3.28 -2.52
N HIS A 23 5.64 -2.05 -2.01
CA HIS A 23 5.25 -0.91 -2.84
C HIS A 23 6.17 -0.68 -4.04
N LYS A 24 7.48 -0.92 -3.89
CA LYS A 24 8.42 -0.86 -5.02
C LYS A 24 8.13 -1.95 -6.05
N ILE A 25 7.77 -3.15 -5.59
CA ILE A 25 7.35 -4.25 -6.45
C ILE A 25 6.08 -3.82 -7.22
N TRP A 26 5.05 -3.33 -6.52
CA TRP A 26 3.83 -2.82 -7.16
C TRP A 26 4.12 -1.78 -8.23
N GLN A 27 4.95 -0.77 -7.94
CA GLN A 27 5.30 0.28 -8.90
C GLN A 27 6.09 -0.22 -10.11
N THR A 28 6.85 -1.30 -9.95
CA THR A 28 7.61 -1.92 -11.05
C THR A 28 6.67 -2.55 -12.07
N TYR A 29 5.62 -3.22 -11.60
CA TYR A 29 4.67 -3.94 -12.46
C TYR A 29 3.46 -3.11 -12.90
N PHE A 30 3.04 -2.17 -12.06
CA PHE A 30 1.82 -1.37 -12.23
C PHE A 30 2.10 0.13 -12.01
N PRO A 31 3.01 0.73 -12.80
CA PRO A 31 3.41 2.11 -12.63
C PRO A 31 2.22 3.06 -12.77
N GLY A 32 2.10 4.04 -11.87
CA GLY A 32 1.01 5.02 -11.90
C GLY A 32 -0.29 4.56 -11.22
N LEU A 33 -0.50 3.25 -11.06
CA LEU A 33 -1.68 2.68 -10.41
C LEU A 33 -1.58 2.67 -8.88
N ASN A 34 -1.37 3.84 -8.27
CA ASN A 34 -1.00 3.99 -6.85
C ASN A 34 -2.19 4.15 -5.87
N LYS A 35 -3.42 3.90 -6.32
CA LYS A 35 -4.63 4.00 -5.51
C LYS A 35 -5.11 2.60 -5.17
N ARG A 36 -5.58 2.39 -3.95
CA ARG A 36 -6.17 1.11 -3.50
C ARG A 36 -7.25 0.59 -4.44
N ALA A 37 -8.06 1.48 -4.99
CA ALA A 37 -9.09 1.09 -5.94
C ALA A 37 -8.53 0.41 -7.21
N HIS A 38 -7.35 0.80 -7.70
CA HIS A 38 -6.69 0.10 -8.81
C HIS A 38 -6.31 -1.31 -8.42
N TRP A 39 -5.76 -1.50 -7.21
CA TRP A 39 -5.39 -2.81 -6.70
C TRP A 39 -6.59 -3.78 -6.68
N HIS A 40 -7.74 -3.33 -6.19
CA HIS A 40 -8.99 -4.11 -6.20
C HIS A 40 -9.50 -4.43 -7.61
N VAL A 41 -9.40 -3.48 -8.56
CA VAL A 41 -9.76 -3.73 -9.97
C VAL A 41 -8.87 -4.83 -10.55
N MET A 42 -7.55 -4.70 -10.40
CA MET A 42 -6.55 -5.63 -10.92
C MET A 42 -6.72 -7.03 -10.32
N PHE A 43 -6.90 -7.12 -9.01
CA PHE A 43 -7.17 -8.38 -8.31
C PHE A 43 -8.47 -9.03 -8.79
N SER A 44 -9.57 -8.25 -8.87
CA SER A 44 -10.87 -8.78 -9.28
C SER A 44 -10.84 -9.30 -10.72
N ALA A 45 -10.19 -8.57 -11.64
CA ALA A 45 -10.01 -9.02 -13.02
C ALA A 45 -9.11 -10.27 -13.11
N ARG A 46 -7.98 -10.29 -12.39
CA ARG A 46 -7.01 -11.41 -12.41
C ARG A 46 -7.57 -12.71 -11.83
N CYS A 47 -8.41 -12.61 -10.80
CA CYS A 47 -8.98 -13.76 -10.10
C CYS A 47 -10.37 -14.16 -10.60
N GLY A 48 -11.00 -13.30 -11.39
CA GLY A 48 -12.32 -13.50 -11.96
C GLY A 48 -12.38 -14.61 -13.02
N PRO A 49 -13.58 -14.88 -13.55
CA PRO A 49 -13.75 -15.74 -14.71
C PRO A 49 -13.17 -15.08 -15.97
N GLU A 50 -12.86 -15.87 -17.01
CA GLU A 50 -12.25 -15.37 -18.25
C GLU A 50 -13.16 -14.36 -18.98
N GLU A 51 -14.47 -14.54 -18.86
CA GLU A 51 -15.50 -13.64 -19.40
C GLU A 51 -15.52 -12.26 -18.70
N GLY A 52 -14.84 -12.16 -17.55
CA GLY A 52 -14.68 -10.93 -16.78
C GLY A 52 -15.64 -10.78 -15.61
N VAL A 53 -15.31 -9.83 -14.74
CA VAL A 53 -16.12 -9.48 -13.56
C VAL A 53 -16.96 -8.25 -13.83
N SER A 54 -18.21 -8.21 -13.34
CA SER A 54 -19.02 -7.01 -13.55
C SER A 54 -18.45 -5.79 -12.80
N CYS A 55 -18.46 -4.63 -13.47
CA CYS A 55 -18.08 -3.34 -12.87
C CYS A 55 -18.86 -3.08 -11.56
N ARG A 56 -20.16 -3.42 -11.53
CA ARG A 56 -20.99 -3.30 -10.33
C ARG A 56 -20.50 -4.17 -9.17
N SER A 57 -19.94 -5.35 -9.42
CA SER A 57 -19.38 -6.21 -8.38
C SER A 57 -18.12 -5.57 -7.78
N ILE A 58 -17.21 -5.07 -8.61
CA ILE A 58 -16.02 -4.33 -8.15
C ILE A 58 -16.46 -3.11 -7.32
N HIS A 59 -17.43 -2.34 -7.83
CA HIS A 59 -17.95 -1.17 -7.12
C HIS A 59 -18.53 -1.53 -5.75
N ARG A 60 -19.28 -2.62 -5.60
CA ARG A 60 -19.82 -3.03 -4.29
C ARG A 60 -18.70 -3.25 -3.27
N THR A 61 -17.61 -3.87 -3.69
CA THR A 61 -16.42 -4.04 -2.85
C THR A 61 -15.83 -2.67 -2.48
N LEU A 62 -15.53 -1.83 -3.47
CA LEU A 62 -14.93 -0.50 -3.22
C LEU A 62 -15.82 0.41 -2.37
N TYR A 63 -17.13 0.38 -2.58
CA TYR A 63 -18.09 1.13 -1.78
C TYR A 63 -18.10 0.63 -0.33
N GLY A 64 -18.11 -0.68 -0.11
CA GLY A 64 -18.06 -1.26 1.24
C GLY A 64 -16.80 -0.90 2.02
N TRP A 65 -15.65 -0.82 1.35
CA TRP A 65 -14.36 -0.53 2.00
C TRP A 65 -14.05 0.96 2.14
N TYR A 66 -14.42 1.75 1.12
CA TYR A 66 -13.92 3.12 0.97
C TYR A 66 -15.03 4.14 0.73
N GLY A 67 -16.30 3.71 0.66
CA GLY A 67 -17.41 4.61 0.27
C GLY A 67 -17.28 5.14 -1.17
N THR A 68 -16.45 4.50 -2.01
CA THR A 68 -16.18 4.94 -3.37
C THR A 68 -17.44 4.86 -4.23
N ASP A 69 -17.83 5.97 -4.82
CA ASP A 69 -18.98 6.02 -5.74
C ASP A 69 -18.67 5.33 -7.08
N ILE A 70 -19.74 5.00 -7.82
CA ILE A 70 -19.65 4.26 -9.08
C ILE A 70 -18.88 5.02 -10.17
N ARG A 71 -18.93 6.35 -10.20
CA ARG A 71 -18.20 7.15 -11.19
C ARG A 71 -16.71 7.06 -10.90
N THR A 72 -16.31 7.21 -9.64
CA THR A 72 -14.91 7.04 -9.24
C THR A 72 -14.43 5.61 -9.53
N CYS A 73 -15.26 4.58 -9.29
CA CYS A 73 -14.92 3.19 -9.67
C CYS A 73 -14.67 3.06 -11.18
N ILE A 74 -15.54 3.62 -12.02
CA ILE A 74 -15.39 3.62 -13.48
C ILE A 74 -14.11 4.35 -13.91
N GLU A 75 -13.77 5.48 -13.29
CA GLU A 75 -12.51 6.18 -13.55
C GLU A 75 -11.29 5.28 -13.28
N ARG A 76 -11.29 4.52 -12.17
CA ARG A 76 -10.19 3.59 -11.83
C ARG A 76 -10.09 2.41 -12.80
N ILE A 77 -11.23 1.91 -13.27
CA ILE A 77 -11.27 0.88 -14.31
C ILE A 77 -10.66 1.41 -15.60
N ARG A 78 -11.00 2.64 -16.00
CA ARG A 78 -10.42 3.30 -17.18
C ARG A 78 -8.93 3.52 -17.03
N ASP A 79 -8.45 3.91 -15.84
CA ASP A 79 -7.01 4.02 -15.56
C ASP A 79 -6.31 2.67 -15.84
N CYS A 80 -6.86 1.56 -15.35
CA CYS A 80 -6.33 0.21 -15.61
C CYS A 80 -6.45 -0.24 -17.09
N GLU A 81 -7.51 0.15 -17.78
CA GLU A 81 -7.73 -0.14 -19.21
C GLU A 81 -6.75 0.63 -20.10
N ASN A 82 -6.54 1.91 -19.82
CA ASN A 82 -5.59 2.76 -20.54
C ASN A 82 -4.15 2.23 -20.45
N ASP A 83 -3.79 1.65 -19.31
CA ASP A 83 -2.49 0.99 -19.12
C ASP A 83 -2.47 -0.44 -19.71
N GLY A 84 -3.56 -0.90 -20.32
CA GLY A 84 -3.65 -2.17 -21.04
C GLY A 84 -3.70 -3.41 -20.16
N PHE A 85 -4.06 -3.27 -18.88
CA PHE A 85 -4.14 -4.41 -17.96
C PHE A 85 -5.50 -5.10 -17.99
N VAL A 86 -6.57 -4.36 -18.26
CA VAL A 86 -7.93 -4.90 -18.36
C VAL A 86 -8.58 -4.50 -19.68
N ARG A 87 -9.57 -5.28 -20.11
CA ARG A 87 -10.49 -4.94 -21.20
C ARG A 87 -11.88 -4.69 -20.64
N VAL A 88 -12.53 -3.64 -21.10
CA VAL A 88 -13.93 -3.35 -20.77
C VAL A 88 -14.84 -3.88 -21.88
N LEU A 89 -15.67 -4.86 -21.54
CA LEU A 89 -16.52 -5.58 -22.48
C LEU A 89 -18.00 -5.37 -22.15
N ASP A 90 -18.86 -5.46 -23.15
CA ASP A 90 -20.30 -5.57 -22.97
C ASP A 90 -20.73 -7.03 -22.73
N ALA A 91 -22.04 -7.28 -22.60
CA ALA A 91 -22.58 -8.62 -22.39
C ALA A 91 -22.36 -9.58 -23.57
N SER A 92 -22.04 -9.07 -24.76
CA SER A 92 -21.70 -9.86 -25.95
C SER A 92 -20.20 -10.11 -26.09
N GLY A 93 -19.39 -9.65 -25.13
CA GLY A 93 -17.94 -9.78 -25.14
C GLY A 93 -17.24 -8.80 -26.08
N GLN A 94 -17.94 -7.76 -26.57
CA GLN A 94 -17.34 -6.74 -27.44
C GLN A 94 -16.80 -5.56 -26.60
N PRO A 95 -15.69 -4.93 -27.01
CA PRO A 95 -15.18 -3.73 -26.34
C PRO A 95 -16.24 -2.63 -26.25
N CYS A 96 -16.38 -2.01 -25.08
CA CYS A 96 -17.37 -0.95 -24.86
C CYS A 96 -16.86 0.14 -23.93
N THR A 97 -17.59 1.26 -23.85
CA THR A 97 -17.30 2.28 -22.84
C THR A 97 -17.65 1.78 -21.43
N ALA A 98 -16.74 1.96 -20.48
CA ALA A 98 -16.97 1.56 -19.09
C ALA A 98 -18.25 2.16 -18.50
N SER A 99 -19.11 1.27 -18.04
CA SER A 99 -20.42 1.53 -17.45
C SER A 99 -20.68 0.53 -16.29
N PRO A 100 -21.69 0.76 -15.44
CA PRO A 100 -22.01 -0.16 -14.35
C PRO A 100 -22.36 -1.58 -14.79
N THR A 101 -22.76 -1.79 -16.05
CA THR A 101 -23.13 -3.08 -16.62
C THR A 101 -22.00 -3.76 -17.39
N SER A 102 -20.86 -3.09 -17.58
CA SER A 102 -19.72 -3.64 -18.30
C SER A 102 -19.04 -4.78 -17.52
N LEU A 103 -18.43 -5.70 -18.26
CA LEU A 103 -17.55 -6.75 -17.77
C LEU A 103 -16.09 -6.31 -17.87
N ILE A 104 -15.30 -6.60 -16.84
CA ILE A 104 -13.89 -6.25 -16.74
C ILE A 104 -13.10 -7.55 -16.81
N ALA A 105 -12.47 -7.80 -17.96
CA ALA A 105 -11.71 -9.00 -18.22
C ALA A 105 -10.21 -8.73 -18.12
N ALA A 106 -9.44 -9.70 -17.61
CA ALA A 106 -8.00 -9.63 -17.60
C ALA A 106 -7.41 -9.68 -19.02
N THR A 107 -6.22 -9.09 -19.19
CA THR A 107 -5.38 -9.23 -20.37
C THR A 107 -4.19 -10.14 -20.05
N ASP A 108 -3.52 -10.66 -21.08
CA ASP A 108 -2.27 -11.41 -20.89
C ASP A 108 -1.20 -10.57 -20.16
N LYS A 109 -1.16 -9.26 -20.44
CA LYS A 109 -0.30 -8.31 -19.73
C LYS A 109 -0.56 -8.29 -18.23
N LEU A 110 -1.83 -8.32 -17.82
CA LEU A 110 -2.18 -8.43 -16.39
C LEU A 110 -1.75 -9.78 -15.82
N HIS A 111 -2.01 -10.90 -16.50
CA HIS A 111 -1.59 -12.21 -16.01
C HIS A 111 -0.07 -12.28 -15.77
N GLU A 112 0.72 -11.90 -16.77
CA GLU A 112 2.18 -11.95 -16.68
C GLU A 112 2.76 -11.00 -15.62
N GLY A 113 2.22 -9.79 -15.53
CA GLY A 113 2.67 -8.78 -14.56
C GLY A 113 2.29 -9.17 -13.14
N PHE A 114 1.07 -9.67 -12.94
CA PHE A 114 0.56 -10.03 -11.61
C PHE A 114 1.27 -11.26 -11.03
N ASP A 115 1.56 -12.27 -11.86
CA ASP A 115 2.26 -13.47 -11.40
C ASP A 115 3.71 -13.17 -10.99
N ARG A 116 4.39 -12.27 -11.73
CA ARG A 116 5.71 -11.77 -11.36
C ARG A 116 5.67 -10.93 -10.08
N HIS A 117 4.70 -10.03 -9.96
CA HIS A 117 4.45 -9.25 -8.75
C HIS A 117 4.24 -10.16 -7.51
N CYS A 118 3.45 -11.23 -7.63
CA CYS A 118 3.21 -12.15 -6.53
C CYS A 118 4.48 -12.90 -6.11
N ARG A 119 5.28 -13.37 -7.07
CA ARG A 119 6.58 -14.00 -6.78
C ARG A 119 7.51 -13.07 -6.01
N GLU A 120 7.72 -11.85 -6.50
CA GLU A 120 8.60 -10.89 -5.82
C GLU A 120 8.05 -10.46 -4.46
N THR A 121 6.72 -10.41 -4.29
CA THR A 121 6.10 -10.14 -2.99
C THR A 121 6.47 -11.22 -1.96
N ILE A 122 6.50 -12.48 -2.38
CA ILE A 122 6.89 -13.60 -1.51
C ILE A 122 8.38 -13.58 -1.22
N GLU A 123 9.23 -13.27 -2.21
CA GLU A 123 10.66 -13.09 -1.96
C GLU A 123 10.91 -11.96 -0.95
N ALA A 124 10.17 -10.84 -1.07
CA ALA A 124 10.23 -9.75 -0.10
C ALA A 124 9.74 -10.18 1.29
N LEU A 125 8.72 -11.05 1.36
CA LEU A 125 8.21 -11.63 2.60
C LEU A 125 9.25 -12.52 3.29
N CYS A 126 9.85 -13.47 2.56
CA CYS A 126 10.94 -14.31 3.07
C CYS A 126 12.11 -13.47 3.57
N LYS A 127 12.51 -12.45 2.80
CA LYS A 127 13.56 -11.51 3.19
C LYS A 127 13.22 -10.69 4.44
N ALA A 128 11.96 -10.34 4.64
CA ALA A 128 11.52 -9.65 5.84
C ALA A 128 11.75 -10.51 7.10
N PHE A 129 11.46 -11.82 7.02
CA PHE A 129 11.70 -12.80 8.09
C PHE A 129 13.13 -13.36 8.15
N GLY A 130 14.02 -12.95 7.25
CA GLY A 130 15.41 -13.44 7.22
C GLY A 130 15.57 -14.87 6.71
N ASP A 131 14.53 -15.46 6.12
CA ASP A 131 14.59 -16.79 5.54
C ASP A 131 15.33 -16.75 4.20
N ARG A 132 16.57 -17.25 4.23
CA ARG A 132 17.44 -17.36 3.04
C ARG A 132 17.33 -18.70 2.32
N GLU A 133 16.74 -19.71 2.95
CA GLU A 133 16.65 -21.06 2.41
C GLU A 133 15.43 -21.18 1.49
N SER A 134 14.30 -20.59 1.87
CA SER A 134 13.12 -20.51 1.01
C SER A 134 13.32 -19.66 -0.25
N LEU A 135 14.30 -18.73 -0.26
CA LEU A 135 14.71 -18.00 -1.47
C LEU A 135 15.31 -18.90 -2.56
N ARG A 136 15.73 -20.13 -2.21
CA ARG A 136 16.37 -21.08 -3.14
C ARG A 136 15.39 -22.11 -3.73
N SER A 137 14.17 -22.18 -3.21
CA SER A 137 13.16 -23.15 -3.65
C SER A 137 12.21 -22.53 -4.68
N PRO A 138 12.28 -22.90 -5.98
CA PRO A 138 11.59 -22.19 -7.05
C PRO A 138 10.10 -22.57 -7.22
N ARG A 139 9.49 -23.29 -6.28
CA ARG A 139 8.17 -23.91 -6.47
C ARG A 139 7.02 -23.06 -5.92
N PHE A 140 7.02 -21.77 -6.21
CA PHE A 140 5.82 -20.96 -5.99
C PHE A 140 4.98 -20.92 -7.27
N ASP A 141 3.86 -21.62 -7.23
CA ASP A 141 2.79 -21.42 -8.21
C ASP A 141 1.89 -20.28 -7.73
N CYS A 142 1.74 -19.26 -8.57
CA CYS A 142 0.84 -18.11 -8.34
C CYS A 142 -0.62 -18.56 -8.51
N ASP A 143 -1.09 -19.39 -7.60
CA ASP A 143 -2.45 -19.93 -7.61
C ASP A 143 -3.44 -18.98 -6.93
N ARG A 144 -4.72 -19.30 -7.06
CA ARG A 144 -5.81 -18.50 -6.49
C ARG A 144 -5.73 -18.41 -4.96
N ALA A 145 -5.20 -19.43 -4.28
CA ALA A 145 -5.09 -19.44 -2.82
C ALA A 145 -4.01 -18.47 -2.34
N ALA A 146 -2.85 -18.46 -2.99
CA ALA A 146 -1.76 -17.54 -2.69
C ALA A 146 -2.15 -16.08 -2.98
N ILE A 147 -2.77 -15.83 -4.13
CA ILE A 147 -3.29 -14.51 -4.49
C ILE A 147 -4.31 -14.04 -3.44
N SER A 148 -5.25 -14.91 -3.04
CA SER A 148 -6.23 -14.63 -1.99
C SER A 148 -5.58 -14.32 -0.63
N ALA A 149 -4.52 -15.03 -0.25
CA ALA A 149 -3.79 -14.79 1.00
C ALA A 149 -3.09 -13.43 1.01
N ILE A 150 -2.39 -13.07 -0.07
CA ILE A 150 -1.74 -11.75 -0.24
C ILE A 150 -2.81 -10.65 -0.14
N PHE A 151 -3.92 -10.82 -0.84
CA PHE A 151 -5.01 -9.85 -0.83
C PHE A 151 -5.69 -9.73 0.54
N GLY A 152 -5.88 -10.85 1.24
CA GLY A 152 -6.39 -10.87 2.61
C GLY A 152 -5.51 -10.07 3.55
N PHE A 153 -4.19 -10.29 3.52
CA PHE A 153 -3.22 -9.55 4.34
C PHE A 153 -3.32 -8.04 4.11
N PHE A 154 -3.29 -7.60 2.85
CA PHE A 154 -3.33 -6.17 2.54
C PHE A 154 -4.67 -5.55 2.90
N ASN A 155 -5.82 -6.22 2.72
CA ASN A 155 -7.10 -5.68 3.20
C ASN A 155 -7.09 -5.46 4.73
N SER A 156 -6.58 -6.42 5.49
CA SER A 156 -6.47 -6.29 6.95
C SER A 156 -5.51 -5.18 7.36
N TYR A 157 -4.35 -5.06 6.70
CA TYR A 157 -3.41 -3.96 6.95
C TYR A 157 -4.05 -2.61 6.63
N GLU A 158 -4.73 -2.50 5.49
CA GLU A 158 -5.30 -1.24 5.01
C GLU A 158 -6.48 -0.76 5.86
N GLN A 159 -7.22 -1.68 6.47
CA GLN A 159 -8.20 -1.38 7.51
C GLN A 159 -7.52 -0.79 8.75
N LYS A 160 -6.48 -1.44 9.26
CA LYS A 160 -5.72 -0.91 10.41
C LYS A 160 -5.13 0.47 10.08
N TRP A 161 -4.58 0.67 8.87
CA TRP A 161 -4.07 1.97 8.44
C TRP A 161 -5.16 3.05 8.41
N ARG A 162 -6.38 2.68 7.96
CA ARG A 162 -7.54 3.58 7.98
C ARG A 162 -7.88 4.00 9.41
N GLU A 163 -7.93 3.06 10.34
CA GLU A 163 -8.17 3.31 11.77
C GLU A 163 -7.08 4.22 12.38
N THR A 164 -5.81 4.00 12.03
CA THR A 164 -4.68 4.88 12.40
C THR A 164 -4.88 6.30 11.87
N CYS A 165 -5.27 6.47 10.60
CA CYS A 165 -5.53 7.78 10.03
C CYS A 165 -6.68 8.50 10.73
N GLU A 166 -7.79 7.80 10.97
CA GLU A 166 -8.94 8.33 11.69
C GLU A 166 -8.59 8.77 13.11
N LEU A 167 -7.75 8.00 13.81
CA LEU A 167 -7.26 8.35 15.14
C LEU A 167 -6.48 9.68 15.12
N VAL A 168 -5.53 9.83 14.19
CA VAL A 168 -4.71 11.04 14.05
C VAL A 168 -5.59 12.25 13.71
N ILE A 169 -6.50 12.09 12.76
CA ILE A 169 -7.44 13.15 12.33
C ILE A 169 -8.38 13.56 13.48
N ARG A 170 -8.91 12.59 14.23
CA ARG A 170 -9.79 12.86 15.38
C ARG A 170 -9.07 13.65 16.46
N ASN A 171 -7.82 13.28 16.77
CA ASN A 171 -6.99 14.02 17.71
C ASN A 171 -6.65 15.43 17.23
N LYS A 172 -6.55 15.64 15.91
CA LYS A 172 -6.38 16.97 15.33
C LYS A 172 -7.62 17.86 15.47
N GLY A 173 -8.81 17.26 15.66
CA GLY A 173 -10.06 18.00 15.82
C GLY A 173 -10.58 18.60 14.50
N LEU A 174 -10.35 17.94 13.36
CA LEU A 174 -10.85 18.40 12.07
C LEU A 174 -12.38 18.35 11.98
N THR A 175 -12.97 19.26 11.20
CA THR A 175 -14.39 19.16 10.85
C THR A 175 -14.63 17.93 9.94
N PRO A 176 -15.87 17.40 9.86
CA PRO A 176 -16.17 16.24 9.02
C PRO A 176 -15.77 16.39 7.55
N ALA A 177 -15.91 17.60 6.99
CA ALA A 177 -15.50 17.86 5.61
C ALA A 177 -13.99 17.70 5.39
N TYR A 178 -13.16 18.25 6.29
CA TYR A 178 -11.70 18.10 6.20
C TYR A 178 -11.23 16.69 6.58
N ALA A 179 -11.96 15.99 7.44
CA ALA A 179 -11.70 14.59 7.74
C ALA A 179 -11.94 13.71 6.50
N ASN A 180 -13.06 13.90 5.79
CA ASN A 180 -13.35 13.15 4.57
C ASN A 180 -12.30 13.42 3.48
N ASP A 181 -11.96 14.70 3.25
CA ASP A 181 -10.88 15.08 2.31
C ASP A 181 -9.55 14.40 2.66
N ALA A 182 -9.18 14.37 3.95
CA ALA A 182 -7.97 13.66 4.37
C ALA A 182 -8.02 12.16 4.05
N MET A 183 -9.15 11.51 4.35
CA MET A 183 -9.29 10.07 4.13
C MET A 183 -9.24 9.69 2.64
N ASP A 184 -9.76 10.53 1.74
CA ASP A 184 -9.68 10.32 0.29
C ASP A 184 -8.24 10.32 -0.25
N HIS A 185 -7.34 11.02 0.44
CA HIS A 185 -5.95 11.20 0.03
C HIS A 185 -4.99 10.24 0.75
N LEU A 186 -5.21 9.96 2.03
CA LEU A 186 -4.35 9.11 2.86
C LEU A 186 -4.34 7.63 2.44
N VAL A 187 -5.28 7.22 1.58
CA VAL A 187 -5.30 5.90 0.92
C VAL A 187 -4.31 5.79 -0.25
N THR A 188 -3.64 6.87 -0.64
CA THR A 188 -2.69 6.84 -1.76
C THR A 188 -1.27 6.62 -1.27
N TYR A 189 -0.48 5.91 -2.07
CA TYR A 189 0.93 5.60 -1.74
C TYR A 189 1.76 6.86 -1.46
N GLN A 190 1.50 7.97 -2.15
CA GLN A 190 2.30 9.19 -2.02
C GLN A 190 2.31 9.71 -0.58
N TYR A 191 1.14 9.76 0.06
CA TYR A 191 1.05 10.19 1.46
C TYR A 191 1.64 9.16 2.40
N TRP A 192 1.32 7.88 2.20
CA TRP A 192 1.90 6.79 2.99
C TRP A 192 3.42 6.82 2.98
N ALA A 193 4.05 6.97 1.81
CA ALA A 193 5.49 6.94 1.65
C ALA A 193 6.18 8.14 2.31
N ILE A 194 5.58 9.34 2.22
CA ILE A 194 6.09 10.53 2.91
C ILE A 194 5.96 10.37 4.44
N VAL A 195 4.84 9.84 4.92
CA VAL A 195 4.63 9.57 6.35
C VAL A 195 5.62 8.52 6.85
N MET A 196 5.81 7.43 6.12
CA MET A 196 6.75 6.37 6.49
C MET A 196 8.20 6.82 6.44
N LEU A 197 8.58 7.71 5.51
CA LEU A 197 9.91 8.35 5.53
C LEU A 197 10.14 9.09 6.85
N LEU A 198 9.18 9.90 7.28
CA LEU A 198 9.29 10.65 8.53
C LEU A 198 9.24 9.72 9.74
N TRP A 199 8.39 8.69 9.73
CA TRP A 199 8.33 7.69 10.79
C TRP A 199 9.66 6.94 10.96
N SER A 200 10.25 6.44 9.87
CA SER A 200 11.55 5.78 9.91
C SER A 200 12.70 6.70 10.33
N ALA A 201 12.60 8.00 10.02
CA ALA A 201 13.57 8.99 10.44
C ALA A 201 13.36 9.49 11.89
N SER A 202 12.22 9.20 12.51
CA SER A 202 11.80 9.68 13.85
C SER A 202 12.23 8.72 14.99
N PRO A 203 12.03 9.07 16.28
CA PRO A 203 12.35 8.16 17.39
C PRO A 203 11.48 6.90 17.38
N PHE A 204 10.29 7.00 16.76
CA PHE A 204 9.30 5.92 16.66
C PHE A 204 9.76 4.77 15.78
N GLY A 205 10.47 5.05 14.68
CA GLY A 205 10.94 4.03 13.73
C GLY A 205 12.46 3.85 13.69
N GLY A 206 13.21 4.92 13.95
CA GLY A 206 14.67 4.95 13.81
C GLY A 206 15.47 4.74 15.09
N GLY A 207 14.80 4.64 16.25
CA GLY A 207 15.46 4.41 17.55
C GLY A 207 16.42 5.52 17.99
N ARG A 208 16.37 6.70 17.37
CA ARG A 208 17.20 7.86 17.69
C ARG A 208 16.41 8.84 18.56
N PRO A 209 16.83 9.15 19.79
CA PRO A 209 16.09 10.05 20.67
C PRO A 209 15.96 11.48 20.10
N ASP A 210 16.99 11.96 19.42
CA ASP A 210 17.05 13.31 18.82
C ASP A 210 16.71 13.30 17.33
N ALA A 211 15.61 12.65 16.97
CA ALA A 211 15.33 12.40 15.57
C ALA A 211 14.99 13.71 14.82
N PRO A 212 15.63 13.95 13.65
CA PRO A 212 15.58 15.26 13.02
C PRO A 212 14.23 15.50 12.34
N ALA A 213 13.71 16.71 12.50
CA ALA A 213 12.77 17.23 11.52
C ALA A 213 13.47 17.30 10.15
N LEU A 214 12.76 16.95 9.08
CA LEU A 214 13.31 16.97 7.73
C LEU A 214 12.88 18.24 7.01
N VAL A 215 13.83 18.87 6.31
CA VAL A 215 13.51 20.01 5.43
C VAL A 215 12.73 19.50 4.22
N ILE A 216 11.78 20.29 3.70
CA ILE A 216 10.94 19.87 2.55
C ILE A 216 11.78 19.49 1.33
N ASP A 217 12.89 20.19 1.08
CA ASP A 217 13.83 19.87 0.00
C ASP A 217 14.48 18.50 0.18
N GLU A 218 14.78 18.11 1.42
CA GLU A 218 15.34 16.81 1.74
C GLU A 218 14.30 15.70 1.55
N ILE A 219 13.05 15.93 1.97
CA ILE A 219 11.93 15.02 1.69
C ILE A 219 11.79 14.82 0.18
N ASN A 220 11.80 15.90 -0.59
CA ASN A 220 11.71 15.84 -2.04
C ASN A 220 12.88 15.05 -2.64
N SER A 221 14.12 15.30 -2.21
CA SER A 221 15.30 14.57 -2.68
C SER A 221 15.23 13.08 -2.37
N ARG A 222 14.77 12.70 -1.17
CA ARG A 222 14.69 11.29 -0.76
C ARG A 222 13.51 10.55 -1.40
N MET A 223 12.43 11.27 -1.73
CA MET A 223 11.23 10.69 -2.33
C MET A 223 11.20 10.75 -3.85
N TRP A 224 12.18 11.41 -4.50
CA TRP A 224 12.23 11.56 -5.96
C TRP A 224 12.14 10.22 -6.68
N ASP A 225 13.00 9.26 -6.31
CA ASP A 225 13.04 7.95 -6.96
C ASP A 225 11.77 7.13 -6.71
N ALA A 226 11.16 7.29 -5.52
CA ALA A 226 9.99 6.52 -5.10
C ALA A 226 8.67 7.08 -5.63
N LEU A 227 8.52 8.40 -5.74
CA LEU A 227 7.26 9.04 -6.10
C LEU A 227 7.26 9.70 -7.48
N ARG A 228 8.45 10.02 -8.02
CA ARG A 228 8.64 10.80 -9.26
C ARG A 228 7.79 12.08 -9.28
N LEU A 229 7.63 12.69 -8.11
CA LEU A 229 6.89 13.93 -7.92
C LEU A 229 7.83 15.13 -7.96
N GLY A 230 7.39 16.21 -8.59
CA GLY A 230 8.09 17.49 -8.51
C GLY A 230 7.98 18.12 -7.12
N HIS A 231 8.90 19.06 -6.84
CA HIS A 231 8.99 19.75 -5.54
C HIS A 231 7.68 20.39 -5.07
N LEU A 232 6.92 21.03 -5.98
CA LEU A 232 5.63 21.64 -5.66
C LEU A 232 4.60 20.61 -5.17
N ALA A 233 4.57 19.43 -5.80
CA ALA A 233 3.68 18.37 -5.37
C ALA A 233 4.07 17.88 -3.98
N ILE A 234 5.36 17.59 -3.71
CA ILE A 234 5.81 17.20 -2.36
C ILE A 234 5.45 18.26 -1.32
N LYS A 235 5.68 19.54 -1.61
CA LYS A 235 5.32 20.65 -0.71
C LYS A 235 3.83 20.68 -0.37
N GLU A 236 2.96 20.45 -1.36
CA GLU A 236 1.51 20.35 -1.16
C GLU A 236 1.14 19.17 -0.25
N ARG A 237 1.71 17.97 -0.50
CA ARG A 237 1.42 16.76 0.29
C ARG A 237 1.89 16.94 1.74
N VAL A 238 3.07 17.53 1.93
CA VAL A 238 3.57 17.89 3.28
C VAL A 238 2.65 18.90 3.94
N GLY A 239 2.19 19.94 3.24
CA GLY A 239 1.23 20.92 3.75
C GLY A 239 -0.09 20.29 4.20
N ASN A 240 -0.60 19.32 3.44
CA ASN A 240 -1.78 18.55 3.80
C ASN A 240 -1.54 17.67 5.03
N LEU A 241 -0.38 16.99 5.13
CA LEU A 241 -0.02 16.19 6.30
C LEU A 241 0.15 17.02 7.59
N ILE A 242 0.60 18.28 7.47
CA ILE A 242 0.58 19.23 8.60
C ILE A 242 -0.87 19.56 8.98
N ARG A 243 -1.70 19.91 7.98
CA ARG A 243 -3.11 20.26 8.19
C ARG A 243 -3.87 19.13 8.90
N TRP A 244 -3.61 17.89 8.51
CA TRP A 244 -4.29 16.70 9.04
C TRP A 244 -3.69 16.15 10.33
N GLY A 245 -2.61 16.76 10.86
CA GLY A 245 -2.06 16.43 12.18
C GLY A 245 -1.00 15.33 12.19
N PHE A 246 -0.57 14.84 11.02
CA PHE A 246 0.54 13.89 10.92
C PHE A 246 1.88 14.57 11.20
N PHE A 247 2.06 15.79 10.69
CA PHE A 247 3.31 16.53 10.83
C PHE A 247 3.15 17.82 11.65
N ALA A 248 4.22 18.19 12.35
CA ALA A 248 4.39 19.49 12.97
C ALA A 248 5.42 20.30 12.17
N GLU A 249 5.12 21.57 11.89
CA GLU A 249 6.07 22.49 11.27
C GLU A 249 7.13 22.91 12.30
N GLN A 250 8.38 22.91 11.86
CA GLN A 250 9.54 23.37 12.62
C GLN A 250 10.43 24.26 11.75
N THR A 251 11.40 24.93 12.37
CA THR A 251 12.42 25.70 11.65
C THR A 251 13.80 25.17 12.00
N ILE A 252 14.55 24.68 11.01
CA ILE A 252 15.95 24.26 11.16
C ILE A 252 16.81 25.20 10.32
N LYS A 253 17.74 25.93 10.95
CA LYS A 253 18.68 26.83 10.25
C LYS A 253 17.99 27.78 9.25
N LYS A 254 16.82 28.32 9.61
CA LYS A 254 15.94 29.19 8.79
C LYS A 254 15.18 28.49 7.64
N HIS A 255 15.29 27.18 7.49
CA HIS A 255 14.50 26.41 6.55
C HIS A 255 13.25 25.81 7.22
N LYS A 256 12.13 25.79 6.48
CA LYS A 256 10.92 25.08 6.89
C LYS A 256 11.19 23.58 6.92
N ALA A 257 11.04 23.00 8.09
CA ALA A 257 11.20 21.57 8.33
C ALA A 257 9.90 21.00 8.92
N VAL A 258 9.76 19.69 8.88
CA VAL A 258 8.63 18.98 9.48
C VAL A 258 9.10 17.77 10.26
N SER A 259 8.45 17.52 11.39
CA SER A 259 8.61 16.29 12.17
C SER A 259 7.29 15.54 12.24
N LEU A 260 7.37 14.22 12.44
CA LEU A 260 6.19 13.44 12.79
C LEU A 260 5.64 13.89 14.16
N THR A 261 4.33 14.02 14.29
CA THR A 261 3.72 14.33 15.59
C THR A 261 3.77 13.10 16.50
N PRO A 262 3.81 13.26 17.83
CA PRO A 262 3.79 12.12 18.74
C PRO A 262 2.55 11.24 18.58
N VAL A 263 1.39 11.85 18.32
CA VAL A 263 0.13 11.13 18.08
C VAL A 263 0.25 10.23 16.85
N ALA A 264 0.75 10.76 15.73
CA ALA A 264 0.94 9.96 14.52
C ALA A 264 2.03 8.91 14.70
N GLY A 265 3.15 9.27 15.34
CA GLY A 265 4.25 8.35 15.63
C GLY A 265 3.82 7.11 16.40
N SER A 266 3.19 7.30 17.56
CA SER A 266 2.70 6.19 18.38
C SER A 266 1.65 5.36 17.65
N ALA A 267 0.67 6.00 17.01
CA ALA A 267 -0.40 5.30 16.31
C ALA A 267 0.10 4.44 15.13
N ILE A 268 1.14 4.90 14.42
CA ILE A 268 1.77 4.13 13.34
C ILE A 268 2.58 2.97 13.90
N SER A 269 3.37 3.19 14.96
CA SER A 269 4.14 2.10 15.59
C SER A 269 3.24 0.99 16.12
N GLU A 270 2.15 1.34 16.81
CA GLU A 270 1.16 0.37 17.31
C GLU A 270 0.50 -0.41 16.16
N ASN A 271 0.14 0.27 15.08
CA ASN A 271 -0.43 -0.34 13.87
C ASN A 271 0.52 -1.37 13.25
N LEU A 272 1.78 -1.00 13.05
CA LEU A 272 2.79 -1.86 12.44
C LEU A 272 3.09 -3.07 13.35
N ALA A 273 3.23 -2.85 14.66
CA ALA A 273 3.41 -3.93 15.63
C ALA A 273 2.22 -4.91 15.59
N ALA A 274 0.99 -4.40 15.57
CA ALA A 274 -0.23 -5.21 15.47
C ALA A 274 -0.41 -5.90 14.10
N THR A 275 0.36 -5.50 13.08
CA THR A 275 0.35 -6.12 11.74
C THR A 275 1.37 -7.26 11.63
N LYS A 276 2.39 -7.32 12.49
CA LYS A 276 3.39 -8.41 12.47
C LYS A 276 2.77 -9.82 12.53
N PRO A 277 1.77 -10.10 13.39
CA PRO A 277 1.11 -11.41 13.39
C PRO A 277 0.44 -11.76 12.06
N LEU A 278 -0.19 -10.77 11.40
CA LEU A 278 -0.81 -10.96 10.08
C LEU A 278 0.24 -11.25 9.00
N LEU A 279 1.39 -10.56 9.08
CA LEU A 279 2.51 -10.78 8.17
C LEU A 279 3.11 -12.17 8.35
N HIS A 280 3.19 -12.65 9.60
CA HIS A 280 3.66 -13.99 9.91
C HIS A 280 2.67 -15.07 9.45
N GLU A 281 1.38 -14.85 9.63
CA GLU A 281 0.33 -15.74 9.08
C GLU A 281 0.40 -15.82 7.56
N LEU A 282 0.61 -14.69 6.87
CA LEU A 282 0.85 -14.66 5.43
C LEU A 282 2.06 -15.50 5.05
N TYR A 283 3.16 -15.37 5.79
CA TYR A 283 4.38 -16.15 5.57
C TYR A 283 4.12 -17.65 5.69
N ILE A 284 3.47 -18.10 6.76
CA ILE A 284 3.13 -19.53 6.96
C ILE A 284 2.25 -20.05 5.81
N LYS A 285 1.31 -19.25 5.31
CA LYS A 285 0.42 -19.64 4.21
C LYS A 285 1.12 -19.77 2.86
N LEU A 286 2.18 -18.98 2.63
CA LEU A 286 2.83 -18.87 1.32
C LEU A 286 4.15 -19.62 1.23
N VAL A 287 4.80 -19.88 2.36
CA VAL A 287 6.11 -20.52 2.43
C VAL A 287 5.96 -21.91 3.02
N PRO A 288 6.20 -22.99 2.23
CA PRO A 288 6.14 -24.35 2.71
C PRO A 288 7.02 -24.51 3.94
N GLN A 289 6.44 -24.93 5.06
CA GLN A 289 7.23 -25.31 6.22
C GLN A 289 7.79 -26.70 5.92
N GLU A 290 9.12 -26.87 5.94
CA GLU A 290 9.68 -28.22 5.95
C GLU A 290 9.10 -28.94 7.17
N ALA A 291 8.50 -30.11 6.94
CA ALA A 291 8.08 -30.96 8.03
C ALA A 291 9.35 -31.33 8.80
N THR A 292 9.50 -30.78 10.00
CA THR A 292 10.52 -31.23 10.95
C THR A 292 10.24 -32.70 11.23
N ALA A 293 11.00 -33.58 10.58
CA ALA A 293 11.03 -35.01 10.84
C ALA A 293 11.87 -35.32 12.08
#